data_AF-A0A1Y1ZZ92-F1
#
_entry.id   AF-A0A1Y1ZZ92-F1
#
_cell.length_a   1.000
_cell.length_b   1.000
_cell.length_c   1.000
_cell.angle_alpha   90.00
_cell.angle_beta   90.00
_cell.angle_gamma   90.00
#
_symmetry.space_group_name_H-M   'P 1'
#
loop_
_entity.id
_entity.type
_entity.pdbx_description
1 polymer ?
#
loop_
_entity_poly.entity_id
_entity_poly.type
_entity_poly.pdbx_seq_one_letter_code
_entity_poly.pdbx_strand_id
1 'polypeptide(L)'
;MSPSSSKRTSTASNGIDKLDYRPPHSPRRPLLQPDAESDSNRHSQSTSYAGSFFEQVAEGIMERDRDRLQRQVVRWLSFVWAIVNCLCAGSITAYSLYGHLFQSRLHYTQFQVNIVSISAELGMYLPVPAFGYLCDRLGPGVPSFLSGILFGLGYLLAAFAYHSGPPPSAGGHGWPFAVMVLAFVGVGMGTSCMYLSAVTTCAKNFGRGNAKGIALAVPIAAFGLSGMWQSQVGSRLLYEQNTDGSRGDVDVFRFFLFLGITLLVVGFVGTVTLRIVDEEELIDDAVEELERSGLLAQDEFFTRAASIHGYGTMETRDLSDSTFDFLQSEAERLKSHAEEEARKKTWLLNEETRRYLTDSTMWWLAAGFFLVTGPGEAFINNLGTIIGTLSPPHTSATTSPATHVSIVAITSTVARLVTGTLSDILAPIAPAYQHHRGPESVENSFASLPPRPRRFTVSRITFLLTFAFILSLGQLLLASGVVQNHPARFAAVSALIGAGYGAVFSLTPIVVSVVWGVENFGTNWGILAMTPAAGATLWGAIYAAVYQRGTESGESSMGKRPDDVLCYGKQCYAPTFWAMAVCVWVACGLWIYAWRGPVGWKRRGIAV
;
A
#
# COMPACT_ATOMS: atom_id res chain seq x y z
N MET A 1 26.05 52.21 -64.12
CA MET A 1 26.96 51.61 -65.11
C MET A 1 27.50 50.32 -64.51
N SER A 2 27.17 49.17 -65.11
CA SER A 2 27.62 47.80 -64.79
C SER A 2 29.13 47.62 -64.99
N PRO A 3 29.80 46.53 -64.53
CA PRO A 3 29.32 45.24 -63.95
C PRO A 3 29.79 45.00 -62.49
N SER A 4 29.17 44.23 -61.57
CA SER A 4 28.50 42.91 -61.49
C SER A 4 29.46 41.71 -61.56
N SER A 5 29.55 40.73 -60.65
CA SER A 5 28.93 40.48 -59.32
C SER A 5 29.70 39.32 -58.67
N SER A 6 30.01 39.39 -57.37
CA SER A 6 30.40 38.24 -56.56
C SER A 6 29.17 37.59 -55.92
N LYS A 7 29.09 36.25 -55.89
CA LYS A 7 28.16 35.50 -55.03
C LYS A 7 28.65 34.08 -54.75
N ARG A 8 28.44 33.68 -53.48
CA ARG A 8 28.60 32.35 -52.87
C ARG A 8 27.59 31.33 -53.38
N THR A 9 27.96 30.04 -53.31
CA THR A 9 27.24 28.79 -52.92
C THR A 9 28.03 27.59 -53.51
N SER A 10 28.13 26.36 -53.02
CA SER A 10 27.76 25.58 -51.83
C SER A 10 28.37 24.15 -52.03
N THR A 11 28.19 23.27 -51.03
CA THR A 11 28.03 21.79 -51.11
C THR A 11 29.21 20.82 -51.20
N ALA A 12 29.08 19.79 -50.36
CA ALA A 12 29.86 18.57 -50.17
C ALA A 12 29.44 17.43 -51.12
N SER A 13 30.27 16.38 -51.27
CA SER A 13 29.84 14.95 -51.23
C SER A 13 31.01 13.96 -51.43
N ASN A 14 30.97 12.88 -50.66
CA ASN A 14 31.73 11.63 -50.79
C ASN A 14 31.41 10.91 -52.11
N GLY A 15 32.39 10.22 -52.73
CA GLY A 15 32.12 9.33 -53.87
C GLY A 15 33.29 8.48 -54.35
N ILE A 16 33.37 7.26 -53.82
CA ILE A 16 33.65 5.96 -54.50
C ILE A 16 34.69 5.98 -55.63
N ASP A 17 35.87 5.43 -55.33
CA ASP A 17 36.91 5.15 -56.34
C ASP A 17 36.49 3.99 -57.24
N LYS A 18 36.63 4.20 -58.55
CA LYS A 18 35.99 3.42 -59.61
C LYS A 18 37.06 2.60 -60.37
N LEU A 19 36.88 1.28 -60.35
CA LEU A 19 37.36 0.26 -61.29
C LEU A 19 38.62 0.58 -62.14
N ASP A 20 39.74 -0.07 -61.80
CA ASP A 20 40.86 -0.25 -62.72
C ASP A 20 40.44 -1.16 -63.90
N TYR A 21 40.37 -0.55 -65.08
CA TYR A 21 40.15 -1.22 -66.36
C TYR A 21 41.46 -1.83 -66.86
N ARG A 22 41.55 -3.17 -66.95
CA ARG A 22 42.72 -3.85 -67.53
C ARG A 22 42.67 -3.85 -69.08
N PRO A 23 43.81 -3.67 -69.77
CA PRO A 23 43.89 -3.53 -71.23
C PRO A 23 43.59 -4.82 -72.02
N PRO A 24 43.26 -4.73 -73.33
CA PRO A 24 42.51 -5.76 -74.09
C PRO A 24 43.30 -7.02 -74.51
N HIS A 25 44.56 -7.18 -74.11
CA HIS A 25 45.46 -8.21 -74.67
C HIS A 25 46.10 -9.15 -73.64
N SER A 26 45.41 -9.44 -72.52
CA SER A 26 45.83 -10.53 -71.62
C SER A 26 45.20 -11.87 -72.04
N PRO A 27 45.98 -12.97 -72.15
CA PRO A 27 45.46 -14.27 -72.54
C PRO A 27 44.53 -14.84 -71.47
N ARG A 28 43.32 -15.23 -71.89
CA ARG A 28 42.25 -15.80 -71.05
C ARG A 28 42.73 -17.08 -70.36
N ARG A 29 42.84 -17.07 -69.02
CA ARG A 29 42.88 -18.30 -68.21
C ARG A 29 41.45 -18.73 -67.88
N PRO A 30 41.03 -19.97 -68.19
CA PRO A 30 39.72 -20.49 -67.80
C PRO A 30 39.64 -20.70 -66.28
N LEU A 31 38.48 -20.37 -65.71
CA LEU A 31 38.25 -20.13 -64.27
C LEU A 31 37.91 -21.39 -63.45
N LEU A 32 38.23 -22.59 -63.95
CA LEU A 32 37.94 -23.84 -63.25
C LEU A 32 39.01 -24.88 -63.59
N GLN A 33 40.01 -25.00 -62.73
CA GLN A 33 40.86 -26.19 -62.65
C GLN A 33 40.83 -26.66 -61.18
N PRO A 34 40.64 -27.97 -60.91
CA PRO A 34 40.77 -28.50 -59.57
C PRO A 34 42.27 -28.52 -59.22
N ASP A 35 42.66 -27.79 -58.19
CA ASP A 35 44.04 -27.77 -57.69
C ASP A 35 44.41 -29.17 -57.18
N ALA A 36 45.34 -29.82 -57.88
CA ALA A 36 46.12 -30.92 -57.34
C ALA A 36 47.35 -30.32 -56.66
N GLU A 37 47.56 -30.71 -55.40
CA GLU A 37 48.73 -30.43 -54.57
C GLU A 37 48.90 -28.99 -54.05
N SER A 38 48.20 -28.68 -52.95
CA SER A 38 48.65 -27.70 -51.97
C SER A 38 48.04 -28.05 -50.60
N ASP A 39 48.84 -28.70 -49.77
CA ASP A 39 48.78 -28.78 -48.31
C ASP A 39 47.42 -28.58 -47.63
N SER A 40 46.87 -29.71 -47.21
CA SER A 40 45.83 -29.83 -46.20
C SER A 40 46.30 -29.25 -44.86
N ASN A 41 46.13 -27.94 -44.63
CA ASN A 41 46.06 -27.35 -43.28
C ASN A 41 45.64 -25.87 -43.26
N ARG A 42 44.57 -25.51 -43.97
CA ARG A 42 43.84 -24.26 -43.68
C ARG A 42 42.41 -24.58 -43.30
N HIS A 43 42.16 -24.70 -42.00
CA HIS A 43 40.82 -24.51 -41.45
C HIS A 43 40.32 -23.14 -41.93
N SER A 44 39.27 -23.12 -42.72
CA SER A 44 38.48 -21.92 -43.02
C SER A 44 37.75 -21.48 -41.75
N GLN A 45 38.47 -20.97 -40.75
CA GLN A 45 37.90 -20.12 -39.72
C GLN A 45 37.86 -18.69 -40.26
N SER A 46 37.02 -18.46 -41.27
CA SER A 46 36.48 -17.12 -41.49
C SER A 46 35.19 -17.02 -40.67
N THR A 47 35.32 -16.97 -39.34
CA THR A 47 34.30 -16.34 -38.52
C THR A 47 34.24 -14.89 -38.98
N SER A 48 33.28 -14.58 -39.84
CA SER A 48 33.02 -13.20 -40.26
C SER A 48 32.87 -12.36 -39.00
N TYR A 49 33.72 -11.35 -38.83
CA TYR A 49 33.66 -10.40 -37.72
C TYR A 49 32.26 -9.77 -37.58
N ALA A 50 31.54 -9.63 -38.70
CA ALA A 50 30.16 -9.19 -38.70
C ALA A 50 29.20 -10.24 -38.12
N GLY A 51 29.43 -11.53 -38.37
CA GLY A 51 28.66 -12.64 -37.79
C GLY A 51 28.80 -12.71 -36.27
N SER A 52 30.03 -12.62 -35.75
CA SER A 52 30.28 -12.58 -34.30
C SER A 52 29.72 -11.32 -33.63
N PHE A 53 29.72 -10.17 -34.32
CA PHE A 53 29.11 -8.94 -33.81
C PHE A 53 27.58 -9.02 -33.76
N PHE A 54 26.93 -9.50 -34.82
CA PHE A 54 25.47 -9.67 -34.80
C PHE A 54 25.03 -10.75 -33.81
N GLU A 55 25.83 -11.80 -33.62
CA GLU A 55 25.59 -12.83 -32.60
C GLU A 55 25.75 -12.27 -31.19
N GLN A 56 26.80 -11.47 -30.90
CA GLN A 56 26.95 -10.76 -29.63
C GLN A 56 25.84 -9.74 -29.37
N VAL A 57 25.40 -9.01 -30.40
CA VAL A 57 24.28 -8.08 -30.28
C VAL A 57 22.97 -8.83 -30.07
N ALA A 58 22.74 -9.93 -30.78
CA ALA A 58 21.56 -10.77 -30.61
C ALA A 58 21.53 -11.42 -29.22
N GLU A 59 22.66 -11.96 -28.75
CA GLU A 59 22.82 -12.51 -27.41
C GLU A 59 22.60 -11.43 -26.34
N GLY A 60 23.18 -10.24 -26.52
CA GLY A 60 22.92 -9.11 -25.62
C GLY A 60 21.47 -8.60 -25.64
N ILE A 61 20.77 -8.67 -26.77
CA ILE A 61 19.33 -8.37 -26.85
C ILE A 61 18.53 -9.48 -26.15
N MET A 62 18.86 -10.74 -26.38
CA MET A 62 18.20 -11.89 -25.75
C MET A 62 18.38 -11.90 -24.23
N GLU A 63 19.57 -11.57 -23.73
CA GLU A 63 19.86 -11.44 -22.29
C GLU A 63 19.04 -10.30 -21.67
N ARG A 64 19.03 -9.12 -22.31
CA ARG A 64 18.20 -7.99 -21.85
C ARG A 64 16.71 -8.31 -21.85
N ASP A 65 16.22 -8.98 -22.88
CA ASP A 65 14.83 -9.41 -22.95
C ASP A 65 14.50 -10.46 -21.88
N ARG A 66 15.42 -11.38 -21.60
CA ARG A 66 15.28 -12.38 -20.54
C ARG A 66 15.25 -11.72 -19.16
N ASP A 67 16.14 -10.77 -18.89
CA ASP A 67 16.16 -10.01 -17.64
C ASP A 67 14.88 -9.18 -17.47
N ARG A 68 14.42 -8.54 -18.55
CA ARG A 68 13.17 -7.79 -18.55
C ARG A 68 11.96 -8.68 -18.27
N LEU A 69 11.90 -9.87 -18.88
CA LEU A 69 10.84 -10.85 -18.62
C LEU A 69 10.90 -11.35 -17.17
N GLN A 70 12.09 -11.68 -16.65
CA GLN A 70 12.26 -12.09 -15.26
C GLN A 70 11.80 -11.01 -14.28
N ARG A 71 12.19 -9.75 -14.49
CA ARG A 71 11.74 -8.60 -13.70
C ARG A 71 10.22 -8.44 -13.71
N GLN A 72 9.59 -8.59 -14.88
CA GLN A 72 8.13 -8.54 -15.00
C GLN A 72 7.45 -9.69 -14.27
N VAL A 73 7.98 -10.92 -14.38
CA VAL A 73 7.47 -12.09 -13.66
C VAL A 73 7.56 -11.88 -12.16
N VAL A 74 8.70 -11.41 -11.64
CA VAL A 74 8.88 -11.10 -10.22
C VAL A 74 7.91 -10.01 -9.77
N ARG A 75 7.69 -8.97 -10.58
CA ARG A 75 6.75 -7.87 -10.28
C ARG A 75 5.32 -8.38 -10.13
N TRP A 76 4.86 -9.22 -11.06
CA TRP A 76 3.52 -9.81 -11.01
C TRP A 76 3.37 -10.86 -9.91
N LEU A 77 4.41 -11.67 -9.67
CA LEU A 77 4.42 -12.63 -8.57
C LEU A 77 4.34 -11.91 -7.22
N SER A 78 5.09 -10.82 -7.05
CA SER A 78 5.02 -9.95 -5.87
C SER A 78 3.62 -9.35 -5.70
N PHE A 79 2.97 -8.96 -6.79
CA PHE A 79 1.60 -8.43 -6.77
C PHE A 79 0.58 -9.48 -6.32
N VAL A 80 0.59 -10.67 -6.91
CA VAL A 80 -0.32 -11.76 -6.54
C VAL A 80 -0.10 -12.14 -5.08
N TRP A 81 1.15 -12.21 -4.64
CA TRP A 81 1.45 -12.51 -3.24
C TRP A 81 1.03 -11.40 -2.29
N ALA A 82 1.15 -10.12 -2.67
CA ALA A 82 0.64 -9.01 -1.89
C ALA A 82 -0.88 -9.10 -1.66
N ILE A 83 -1.64 -9.59 -2.65
CA ILE A 83 -3.07 -9.87 -2.50
C ILE A 83 -3.31 -10.97 -1.48
N VAL A 84 -2.55 -12.07 -1.54
CA VAL A 84 -2.64 -13.20 -0.58
C VAL A 84 -2.30 -12.74 0.84
N ASN A 85 -1.22 -11.97 1.01
CA ASN A 85 -0.85 -11.36 2.30
C ASN A 85 -2.00 -10.54 2.87
N CYS A 86 -2.55 -9.61 2.09
CA CYS A 86 -3.67 -8.77 2.54
C CYS A 86 -4.94 -9.59 2.84
N LEU A 87 -5.24 -10.61 2.03
CA LEU A 87 -6.38 -11.50 2.26
C LEU A 87 -6.25 -12.30 3.56
N CYS A 88 -5.03 -12.49 4.07
CA CYS A 88 -4.78 -13.15 5.35
C CYS A 88 -4.67 -12.16 6.52
N ALA A 89 -4.07 -10.99 6.32
CA ALA A 89 -3.65 -10.08 7.39
C ALA A 89 -4.78 -9.56 8.30
N GLY A 90 -6.02 -9.42 7.83
CA GLY A 90 -7.12 -8.84 8.61
C GLY A 90 -7.86 -9.84 9.51
N SER A 91 -7.16 -10.83 10.07
CA SER A 91 -7.72 -11.85 10.96
C SER A 91 -8.35 -11.30 12.24
N ILE A 92 -7.97 -10.09 12.65
CA ILE A 92 -8.58 -9.40 13.79
C ILE A 92 -10.08 -9.16 13.58
N THR A 93 -10.53 -9.00 12.34
CA THR A 93 -11.95 -8.72 12.05
C THR A 93 -12.83 -9.96 12.30
N ALA A 94 -12.24 -11.15 12.40
CA ALA A 94 -12.90 -12.37 12.88
C ALA A 94 -13.14 -12.39 14.40
N TYR A 95 -12.72 -11.36 15.16
CA TYR A 95 -12.94 -11.26 16.61
C TYR A 95 -14.42 -11.38 17.00
N SER A 96 -15.32 -10.89 16.15
CA SER A 96 -16.76 -11.01 16.35
C SER A 96 -17.26 -12.47 16.45
N LEU A 97 -16.54 -13.43 15.86
CA LEU A 97 -16.89 -14.84 15.87
C LEU A 97 -16.65 -15.50 17.24
N TYR A 98 -15.55 -15.15 17.91
CA TYR A 98 -15.10 -15.84 19.14
C TYR A 98 -15.04 -14.93 20.37
N GLY A 99 -15.19 -13.60 20.25
CA GLY A 99 -15.04 -12.66 21.36
C GLY A 99 -16.03 -12.89 22.50
N HIS A 100 -17.25 -13.35 22.20
CA HIS A 100 -18.25 -13.72 23.22
C HIS A 100 -17.87 -15.00 23.98
N LEU A 101 -17.11 -15.91 23.36
CA LEU A 101 -16.66 -17.15 23.99
C LEU A 101 -15.64 -16.92 25.09
N PHE A 102 -14.96 -15.76 25.10
CA PHE A 102 -14.12 -15.35 26.23
C PHE A 102 -14.94 -15.11 27.50
N GLN A 103 -16.18 -14.66 27.36
CA GLN A 103 -17.07 -14.45 28.52
C GLN A 103 -17.63 -15.78 29.01
N SER A 104 -18.13 -16.61 28.10
CA SER A 104 -18.78 -17.88 28.49
C SER A 104 -17.80 -18.96 28.94
N ARG A 105 -16.62 -19.07 28.31
CA ARG A 105 -15.64 -20.15 28.59
C ARG A 105 -14.49 -19.73 29.49
N LEU A 106 -13.98 -18.50 29.36
CA LEU A 106 -12.89 -17.99 30.22
C LEU A 106 -13.38 -17.15 31.40
N HIS A 107 -14.69 -16.90 31.49
CA HIS A 107 -15.31 -16.05 32.51
C HIS A 107 -14.71 -14.63 32.54
N TYR A 108 -14.30 -14.12 31.39
CA TYR A 108 -13.86 -12.73 31.29
C TYR A 108 -15.02 -11.77 31.48
N THR A 109 -14.77 -10.68 32.18
CA THR A 109 -15.72 -9.58 32.25
C THR A 109 -15.79 -8.86 30.90
N GLN A 110 -16.90 -8.18 30.61
CA GLN A 110 -17.03 -7.35 29.40
C GLN A 110 -15.87 -6.34 29.28
N PHE A 111 -15.42 -5.79 30.41
CA PHE A 111 -14.29 -4.88 30.46
C PHE A 111 -12.98 -5.55 30.03
N GLN A 112 -12.72 -6.78 30.47
CA GLN A 112 -11.55 -7.56 30.06
C GLN A 112 -11.56 -7.89 28.57
N VAL A 113 -12.72 -8.27 28.02
CA VAL A 113 -12.88 -8.51 26.57
C VAL A 113 -12.63 -7.24 25.76
N ASN A 114 -13.11 -6.09 26.24
CA ASN A 114 -12.86 -4.80 25.59
C ASN A 114 -11.36 -4.42 25.63
N ILE A 115 -10.67 -4.67 26.75
CA ILE A 115 -9.21 -4.44 26.85
C ILE A 115 -8.45 -5.25 25.80
N VAL A 116 -8.81 -6.52 25.61
CA VAL A 116 -8.17 -7.38 24.59
C VAL A 116 -8.36 -6.76 23.20
N SER A 117 -9.57 -6.36 22.82
CA SER A 117 -9.84 -5.69 21.54
C SER A 117 -9.03 -4.41 21.37
N ILE A 118 -9.08 -3.50 22.36
CA ILE A 118 -8.37 -2.21 22.31
C ILE A 118 -6.85 -2.42 22.21
N SER A 119 -6.30 -3.38 22.96
CA SER A 119 -4.86 -3.68 22.90
C SER A 119 -4.42 -4.16 21.52
N ALA A 120 -5.28 -4.93 20.84
CA ALA A 120 -5.04 -5.40 19.49
C ALA A 120 -5.11 -4.25 18.47
N GLU A 121 -6.09 -3.35 18.61
CA GLU A 121 -6.22 -2.14 17.79
C GLU A 121 -5.04 -1.17 17.98
N LEU A 122 -4.59 -0.97 19.21
CA LEU A 122 -3.39 -0.17 19.51
C LEU A 122 -2.14 -0.79 18.88
N GLY A 123 -1.96 -2.11 19.01
CA GLY A 123 -0.88 -2.84 18.35
C GLY A 123 -0.94 -2.77 16.83
N MET A 124 -2.14 -2.64 16.26
CA MET A 124 -2.34 -2.46 14.82
C MET A 124 -1.97 -1.06 14.36
N TYR A 125 -2.41 -0.01 15.04
CA TYR A 125 -2.31 1.35 14.49
C TYR A 125 -1.10 2.15 14.97
N LEU A 126 -0.67 2.00 16.23
CA LEU A 126 0.41 2.82 16.80
C LEU A 126 1.79 2.52 16.18
N PRO A 127 2.18 1.25 15.93
CA PRO A 127 3.49 0.92 15.36
C PRO A 127 3.60 1.11 13.84
N VAL A 128 2.52 1.48 13.14
CA VAL A 128 2.47 1.56 11.67
C VAL A 128 3.55 2.47 11.09
N PRO A 129 3.85 3.68 11.63
CA PRO A 129 4.93 4.50 11.09
C PRO A 129 6.31 3.82 11.20
N ALA A 130 6.56 3.09 12.29
CA ALA A 130 7.82 2.38 12.49
C ALA A 130 7.97 1.21 11.50
N PHE A 131 6.89 0.47 11.24
CA PHE A 131 6.90 -0.60 10.23
C PHE A 131 6.95 -0.05 8.81
N GLY A 132 6.37 1.11 8.55
CA GLY A 132 6.50 1.84 7.29
C GLY A 132 7.95 2.24 7.02
N TYR A 133 8.60 2.83 8.04
CA TYR A 133 10.03 3.13 8.01
C TYR A 133 10.88 1.87 7.76
N LEU A 134 10.54 0.76 8.42
CA LEU A 134 11.23 -0.51 8.22
C LEU A 134 11.07 -1.03 6.78
N CYS A 135 9.87 -0.93 6.19
CA CYS A 135 9.60 -1.28 4.79
C CYS A 135 10.45 -0.46 3.82
N ASP A 136 10.59 0.84 4.06
CA ASP A 136 11.32 1.71 3.15
C ASP A 136 12.85 1.52 3.25
N ARG A 137 13.36 1.23 4.46
CA ARG A 137 14.80 1.06 4.68
C ARG A 137 15.31 -0.32 4.31
N LEU A 138 14.68 -1.37 4.85
CA LEU A 138 15.15 -2.74 4.72
C LEU A 138 14.39 -3.53 3.64
N GLY A 139 13.45 -2.89 2.96
CA GLY A 139 12.55 -3.53 2.01
C GLY A 139 11.35 -4.21 2.67
N PRO A 140 10.33 -4.60 1.89
CA PRO A 140 9.07 -5.16 2.39
C PRO A 140 9.19 -6.60 2.91
N GLY A 141 10.24 -7.33 2.54
CA GLY A 141 10.45 -8.71 2.97
C GLY A 141 10.68 -8.87 4.48
N VAL A 142 11.41 -7.94 5.11
CA VAL A 142 11.71 -7.97 6.55
C VAL A 142 10.44 -7.74 7.40
N PRO A 143 9.61 -6.72 7.14
CA PRO A 143 8.30 -6.59 7.77
C PRO A 143 7.38 -7.79 7.54
N SER A 144 7.40 -8.42 6.37
CA SER A 144 6.64 -9.66 6.12
C SER A 144 7.12 -10.81 7.02
N PHE A 145 8.45 -10.97 7.17
CA PHE A 145 9.03 -11.97 8.08
C PHE A 145 8.60 -11.73 9.54
N LEU A 146 8.77 -10.48 10.00
CA LEU A 146 8.37 -10.06 11.33
C LEU A 146 6.88 -10.30 11.58
N SER A 147 6.04 -10.04 10.58
CA SER A 147 4.60 -10.31 10.66
C SER A 147 4.27 -11.79 10.88
N GLY A 148 4.97 -12.69 10.18
CA GLY A 148 4.79 -14.14 10.32
C GLY A 148 5.13 -14.62 11.73
N ILE A 149 6.21 -14.10 12.32
CA ILE A 149 6.60 -14.40 13.70
C ILE A 149 5.57 -13.83 14.68
N LEU A 150 5.20 -12.55 14.55
CA LEU A 150 4.27 -11.89 15.45
C LEU A 150 2.88 -12.56 15.44
N PHE A 151 2.37 -12.91 14.26
CA PHE A 151 1.12 -13.66 14.15
C PHE A 151 1.23 -15.08 14.67
N GLY A 152 2.29 -15.80 14.31
CA GLY A 152 2.52 -17.17 14.77
C GLY A 152 2.57 -17.22 16.29
N LEU A 153 3.45 -16.44 16.91
CA LEU A 153 3.56 -16.36 18.36
C LEU A 153 2.29 -15.81 19.01
N GLY A 154 1.68 -14.76 18.46
CA GLY A 154 0.47 -14.15 19.00
C GLY A 154 -0.69 -15.14 19.05
N TYR A 155 -1.03 -15.77 17.92
CA TYR A 155 -2.14 -16.73 17.87
C TYR A 155 -1.85 -18.05 18.59
N LEU A 156 -0.60 -18.56 18.57
CA LEU A 156 -0.24 -19.73 19.36
C LEU A 156 -0.38 -19.44 20.86
N LEU A 157 0.12 -18.28 21.32
CA LEU A 157 -0.01 -17.86 22.71
C LEU A 157 -1.48 -17.70 23.11
N ALA A 158 -2.31 -17.11 22.25
CA ALA A 158 -3.75 -17.01 22.45
C ALA A 158 -4.43 -18.39 22.49
N ALA A 159 -4.02 -19.33 21.63
CA ALA A 159 -4.57 -20.69 21.59
C ALA A 159 -4.32 -21.41 22.91
N PHE A 160 -3.07 -21.45 23.38
CA PHE A 160 -2.74 -22.12 24.63
C PHE A 160 -3.32 -21.39 25.85
N ALA A 161 -3.36 -20.05 25.85
CA ALA A 161 -4.04 -19.29 26.90
C ALA A 161 -5.52 -19.65 26.97
N TYR A 162 -6.21 -19.77 25.82
CA TYR A 162 -7.61 -20.17 25.77
C TYR A 162 -7.81 -21.62 26.24
N HIS A 163 -6.97 -22.54 25.80
CA HIS A 163 -7.06 -23.96 26.18
C HIS A 163 -6.77 -24.20 27.67
N SER A 164 -5.95 -23.35 28.30
CA SER A 164 -5.63 -23.44 29.73
C SER A 164 -6.84 -23.17 30.65
N GLY A 165 -7.93 -22.61 30.11
CA GLY A 165 -9.14 -22.31 30.86
C GLY A 165 -9.11 -20.97 31.60
N PRO A 166 -10.04 -20.74 32.54
CA PRO A 166 -10.21 -19.44 33.20
C PRO A 166 -8.96 -18.99 33.97
N PRO A 167 -8.62 -17.69 33.96
CA PRO A 167 -7.43 -17.16 34.61
C PRO A 167 -7.58 -17.17 36.13
N PRO A 168 -6.47 -17.03 36.89
CA PRO A 168 -6.50 -16.97 38.37
C PRO A 168 -7.36 -15.83 38.90
N SER A 169 -7.44 -14.71 38.17
CA SER A 169 -8.29 -13.56 38.49
C SER A 169 -9.80 -13.85 38.42
N ALA A 170 -10.20 -14.89 37.69
CA ALA A 170 -11.59 -15.35 37.57
C ALA A 170 -11.85 -16.63 38.39
N GLY A 171 -10.92 -17.02 39.26
CA GLY A 171 -11.03 -18.23 40.10
C GLY A 171 -10.64 -19.54 39.40
N GLY A 172 -9.98 -19.49 38.25
CA GLY A 172 -9.47 -20.68 37.56
C GLY A 172 -7.97 -20.93 37.76
N HIS A 173 -7.46 -22.00 37.14
CA HIS A 173 -6.04 -22.40 37.17
C HIS A 173 -5.32 -22.16 35.83
N GLY A 174 -5.97 -21.47 34.90
CA GLY A 174 -5.41 -21.16 33.58
C GLY A 174 -4.34 -20.07 33.64
N TRP A 175 -3.91 -19.64 32.46
CA TRP A 175 -2.90 -18.60 32.31
C TRP A 175 -3.42 -17.22 32.72
N PRO A 176 -2.54 -16.30 33.15
CA PRO A 176 -2.97 -14.97 33.58
C PRO A 176 -3.53 -14.17 32.40
N PHE A 177 -4.55 -13.34 32.68
CA PHE A 177 -5.23 -12.48 31.70
C PHE A 177 -4.26 -11.64 30.84
N ALA A 178 -3.16 -11.16 31.44
CA ALA A 178 -2.13 -10.39 30.75
C ALA A 178 -1.51 -11.11 29.54
N VAL A 179 -1.48 -12.45 29.55
CA VAL A 179 -0.94 -13.24 28.42
C VAL A 179 -1.86 -13.16 27.21
N MET A 180 -3.18 -13.15 27.41
CA MET A 180 -4.14 -12.95 26.33
C MET A 180 -4.00 -11.54 25.74
N VAL A 181 -3.81 -10.52 26.57
CA VAL A 181 -3.56 -9.15 26.12
C VAL A 181 -2.27 -9.07 25.29
N LEU A 182 -1.17 -9.64 25.79
CA LEU A 182 0.11 -9.67 25.07
C LEU A 182 0.00 -10.39 23.72
N ALA A 183 -0.73 -11.50 23.67
CA ALA A 183 -1.00 -12.24 22.46
C ALA A 183 -1.68 -11.36 21.40
N PHE A 184 -2.73 -10.64 21.79
CA PHE A 184 -3.50 -9.77 20.89
C PHE A 184 -2.75 -8.49 20.47
N VAL A 185 -1.86 -7.97 21.31
CA VAL A 185 -0.90 -6.92 20.89
C VAL A 185 -0.01 -7.45 19.76
N GLY A 186 0.53 -8.67 19.90
CA GLY A 186 1.32 -9.33 18.85
C GLY A 186 0.54 -9.55 17.55
N VAL A 187 -0.73 -9.98 17.65
CA VAL A 187 -1.63 -10.11 16.49
C VAL A 187 -1.83 -8.76 15.80
N GLY A 188 -2.10 -7.68 16.55
CA GLY A 188 -2.25 -6.33 15.99
C GLY A 188 -0.99 -5.86 15.25
N MET A 189 0.19 -6.03 15.86
CA MET A 189 1.47 -5.69 15.25
C MET A 189 1.77 -6.52 13.99
N GLY A 190 1.39 -7.81 14.00
CA GLY A 190 1.49 -8.69 12.84
C GLY A 190 0.62 -8.19 11.68
N THR A 191 -0.62 -7.78 11.97
CA THR A 191 -1.54 -7.24 10.96
C THR A 191 -0.97 -6.02 10.26
N SER A 192 -0.43 -5.06 11.00
CA SER A 192 0.12 -3.84 10.40
C SER A 192 1.38 -4.10 9.60
N CYS A 193 2.31 -4.94 10.09
CA CYS A 193 3.49 -5.35 9.33
C CYS A 193 3.12 -6.02 7.99
N MET A 194 2.21 -7.00 8.03
CA MET A 194 1.83 -7.75 6.83
C MET A 194 1.10 -6.85 5.82
N TYR A 195 0.18 -6.00 6.30
CA TYR A 195 -0.51 -5.02 5.45
C TYR A 195 0.44 -4.03 4.79
N LEU A 196 1.34 -3.40 5.56
CA LEU A 196 2.30 -2.42 5.03
C LEU A 196 3.26 -3.04 4.02
N SER A 197 3.76 -4.26 4.28
CA SER A 197 4.66 -4.95 3.36
C SER A 197 4.02 -5.13 1.97
N ALA A 198 2.76 -5.57 1.93
CA ALA A 198 2.01 -5.80 0.71
C ALA A 198 1.69 -4.49 -0.03
N VAL A 199 1.14 -3.50 0.67
CA VAL A 199 0.72 -2.23 0.04
C VAL A 199 1.94 -1.43 -0.44
N THR A 200 3.02 -1.39 0.33
CA THR A 200 4.27 -0.70 -0.07
C THR A 200 4.91 -1.39 -1.29
N THR A 201 4.90 -2.71 -1.34
CA THR A 201 5.39 -3.46 -2.51
C THR A 201 4.60 -3.08 -3.77
N CYS A 202 3.26 -3.04 -3.68
CA CYS A 202 2.43 -2.63 -4.81
C CYS A 202 2.64 -1.17 -5.19
N ALA A 203 2.77 -0.28 -4.20
CA ALA A 203 3.03 1.15 -4.42
C ALA A 203 4.32 1.36 -5.22
N LYS A 204 5.41 0.71 -4.81
CA LYS A 204 6.72 0.88 -5.47
C LYS A 204 6.78 0.18 -6.83
N ASN A 205 6.25 -1.04 -6.96
CA ASN A 205 6.29 -1.81 -8.21
C ASN A 205 5.41 -1.24 -9.33
N PHE A 206 4.24 -0.68 -8.99
CA PHE A 206 3.30 -0.14 -9.98
C PHE A 206 3.22 1.39 -9.94
N GLY A 207 3.97 2.03 -9.03
CA GLY A 207 4.00 3.46 -8.76
C GLY A 207 4.42 4.35 -9.91
N ARG A 208 4.99 3.80 -10.97
CA ARG A 208 5.33 4.52 -12.22
C ARG A 208 4.36 4.24 -13.37
N GLY A 209 3.52 3.20 -13.26
CA GLY A 209 2.63 2.76 -14.33
C GLY A 209 1.30 3.53 -14.43
N ASN A 210 0.49 3.19 -15.43
CA ASN A 210 -0.87 3.74 -15.59
C ASN A 210 -1.94 3.03 -14.73
N ALA A 211 -1.57 1.96 -14.02
CA ALA A 211 -2.46 1.11 -13.24
C ALA A 211 -2.21 1.21 -11.72
N LYS A 212 -1.81 2.40 -11.23
CA LYS A 212 -1.42 2.63 -9.83
C LYS A 212 -2.60 2.42 -8.88
N GLY A 213 -3.75 2.97 -9.23
CA GLY A 213 -4.97 2.97 -8.44
C GLY A 213 -5.49 1.57 -8.22
N ILE A 214 -5.60 0.75 -9.26
CA ILE A 214 -6.03 -0.64 -9.13
C ILE A 214 -4.99 -1.50 -8.42
N ALA A 215 -3.69 -1.27 -8.67
CA ALA A 215 -2.62 -2.02 -8.01
C ALA A 215 -2.59 -1.79 -6.49
N LEU A 216 -2.96 -0.60 -6.02
CA LEU A 216 -3.13 -0.32 -4.59
C LEU A 216 -4.49 -0.75 -4.05
N ALA A 217 -5.57 -0.54 -4.82
CA ALA A 217 -6.92 -0.83 -4.37
C ALA A 217 -7.19 -2.33 -4.19
N VAL A 218 -6.65 -3.21 -5.04
CA VAL A 218 -6.92 -4.65 -4.98
C VAL A 218 -6.41 -5.29 -3.67
N PRO A 219 -5.14 -5.10 -3.24
CA PRO A 219 -4.69 -5.59 -1.94
C PRO A 219 -5.48 -4.97 -0.77
N ILE A 220 -5.81 -3.69 -0.80
CA ILE A 220 -6.59 -3.04 0.27
C ILE A 220 -8.02 -3.60 0.31
N ALA A 221 -8.61 -3.94 -0.85
CA ALA A 221 -9.89 -4.62 -0.93
C ALA A 221 -9.81 -6.05 -0.36
N ALA A 222 -8.77 -6.80 -0.71
CA ALA A 222 -8.50 -8.13 -0.16
C ALA A 222 -8.38 -8.11 1.38
N PHE A 223 -7.72 -7.08 1.93
CA PHE A 223 -7.67 -6.87 3.38
C PHE A 223 -9.07 -6.72 4.01
N GLY A 224 -9.98 -5.99 3.36
CA GLY A 224 -11.36 -5.85 3.82
C GLY A 224 -12.19 -7.14 3.81
N LEU A 225 -11.87 -8.09 2.92
CA LEU A 225 -12.56 -9.38 2.83
C LEU A 225 -11.97 -10.47 3.74
N SER A 226 -10.77 -10.25 4.28
CA SER A 226 -10.00 -11.25 5.02
C SER A 226 -10.77 -11.91 6.17
N GLY A 227 -11.35 -11.13 7.08
CA GLY A 227 -12.10 -11.71 8.21
C GLY A 227 -13.36 -12.46 7.79
N MET A 228 -13.98 -12.11 6.67
CA MET A 228 -15.18 -12.78 6.20
C MET A 228 -14.87 -14.24 5.86
N TRP A 229 -13.88 -14.49 4.99
CA TRP A 229 -13.56 -15.87 4.60
C TRP A 229 -12.96 -16.66 5.76
N GLN A 230 -12.14 -16.04 6.61
CA GLN A 230 -11.57 -16.69 7.80
C GLN A 230 -12.66 -17.08 8.79
N SER A 231 -13.66 -16.21 8.99
CA SER A 231 -14.82 -16.54 9.83
C SER A 231 -15.68 -17.66 9.25
N GLN A 232 -15.77 -17.77 7.93
CA GLN A 232 -16.44 -18.90 7.27
C GLN A 232 -15.68 -20.20 7.47
N VAL A 233 -14.34 -20.18 7.43
CA VAL A 233 -13.52 -21.34 7.76
C VAL A 233 -13.73 -21.75 9.22
N GLY A 234 -13.66 -20.80 10.16
CA GLY A 234 -13.91 -21.05 11.58
C GLY A 234 -15.29 -21.68 11.83
N SER A 235 -16.35 -21.04 11.35
CA SER A 235 -17.74 -21.49 11.58
C SER A 235 -18.14 -22.77 10.85
N ARG A 236 -17.59 -23.06 9.66
CA ARG A 236 -18.00 -24.23 8.86
C ARG A 236 -17.09 -25.44 9.00
N LEU A 237 -15.80 -25.24 9.24
CA LEU A 237 -14.81 -26.32 9.28
C LEU A 237 -14.30 -26.59 10.70
N LEU A 238 -14.24 -25.58 11.56
CA LEU A 238 -13.60 -25.66 12.89
C LEU A 238 -14.63 -25.41 14.00
N TYR A 239 -15.71 -26.18 14.01
CA TYR A 239 -16.77 -26.12 15.03
C TYR A 239 -16.70 -27.31 15.99
N GLU A 240 -17.14 -27.11 17.22
CA GLU A 240 -17.35 -28.17 18.20
C GLU A 240 -18.63 -28.95 17.82
N GLN A 241 -18.56 -30.28 17.83
CA GLN A 241 -19.76 -31.11 17.70
C GLN A 241 -20.40 -31.26 19.08
N ASN A 242 -21.66 -30.86 19.19
CA ASN A 242 -22.44 -31.10 20.40
C ASN A 242 -22.65 -32.61 20.59
N THR A 243 -22.95 -33.02 21.82
CA THR A 243 -23.26 -34.43 22.16
C THR A 243 -24.43 -35.02 21.36
N ASP A 244 -25.26 -34.17 20.75
CA ASP A 244 -26.40 -34.51 19.88
C ASP A 244 -26.03 -34.55 18.38
N GLY A 245 -24.75 -34.39 18.02
CA GLY A 245 -24.29 -34.34 16.63
C GLY A 245 -24.63 -33.04 15.87
N SER A 246 -25.33 -32.10 16.51
CA SER A 246 -25.58 -30.75 15.99
C SER A 246 -24.31 -29.89 16.03
N ARG A 247 -24.25 -28.88 15.15
CA ARG A 247 -23.12 -27.94 15.10
C ARG A 247 -23.18 -27.01 16.31
N GLY A 248 -22.15 -27.08 17.16
CA GLY A 248 -21.94 -26.15 18.26
C GLY A 248 -21.17 -24.89 17.81
N ASP A 249 -20.64 -24.18 18.79
CA ASP A 249 -19.82 -22.99 18.59
C ASP A 249 -18.46 -23.32 17.96
N VAL A 250 -17.72 -22.29 17.57
CA VAL A 250 -16.37 -22.44 16.98
C VAL A 250 -15.40 -22.99 18.02
N ASP A 251 -14.60 -23.99 17.61
CA ASP A 251 -13.46 -24.47 18.38
C ASP A 251 -12.34 -23.41 18.29
N VAL A 252 -12.32 -22.51 19.28
CA VAL A 252 -11.41 -21.37 19.32
C VAL A 252 -9.94 -21.81 19.34
N PHE A 253 -9.63 -22.91 20.00
CA PHE A 253 -8.27 -23.43 20.05
C PHE A 253 -7.79 -23.83 18.66
N ARG A 254 -8.55 -24.68 17.95
CA ARG A 254 -8.21 -25.09 16.58
C ARG A 254 -8.24 -23.92 15.61
N PHE A 255 -9.15 -22.98 15.79
CA PHE A 255 -9.23 -21.77 14.99
C PHE A 255 -7.99 -20.88 15.15
N PHE A 256 -7.50 -20.68 16.37
CA PHE A 256 -6.27 -19.92 16.61
C PHE A 256 -5.03 -20.65 16.10
N LEU A 257 -4.95 -21.98 16.22
CA LEU A 257 -3.88 -22.76 15.57
C LEU A 257 -3.89 -22.59 14.05
N PHE A 258 -5.06 -22.68 13.42
CA PHE A 258 -5.23 -22.45 11.98
C PHE A 258 -4.74 -21.04 11.58
N LEU A 259 -5.15 -20.00 12.28
CA LEU A 259 -4.73 -18.63 12.00
C LEU A 259 -3.22 -18.46 12.21
N GLY A 260 -2.67 -18.95 13.31
CA GLY A 260 -1.24 -18.84 13.62
C GLY A 260 -0.35 -19.52 12.58
N ILE A 261 -0.67 -20.75 12.18
CA ILE A 261 0.09 -21.49 11.16
C ILE A 261 -0.05 -20.82 9.79
N THR A 262 -1.27 -20.48 9.39
CA THR A 262 -1.53 -19.87 8.08
C THR A 262 -0.78 -18.54 7.94
N LEU A 263 -0.86 -17.68 8.94
CA LEU A 263 -0.23 -16.35 8.91
C LEU A 263 1.29 -16.42 9.03
N LEU A 264 1.82 -17.39 9.79
CA LEU A 264 3.26 -17.65 9.84
C LEU A 264 3.80 -18.06 8.47
N VAL A 265 3.14 -19.01 7.80
CA VAL A 265 3.53 -19.48 6.46
C VAL A 265 3.42 -18.33 5.44
N VAL A 266 2.31 -17.59 5.47
CA VAL A 266 2.09 -16.47 4.54
C VAL A 266 3.15 -15.38 4.74
N GLY A 267 3.46 -15.03 5.98
CA GLY A 267 4.51 -14.06 6.31
C GLY A 267 5.91 -14.50 5.83
N PHE A 268 6.26 -15.77 6.05
CA PHE A 268 7.57 -16.33 5.67
C PHE A 268 7.75 -16.43 4.15
N VAL A 269 6.75 -16.92 3.43
CA VAL A 269 6.78 -16.92 1.96
C VAL A 269 6.85 -15.49 1.44
N GLY A 270 6.11 -14.56 2.07
CA GLY A 270 6.15 -13.13 1.76
C GLY A 270 7.53 -12.49 1.86
N THR A 271 8.40 -12.98 2.75
CA THR A 271 9.79 -12.50 2.85
C THR A 271 10.57 -12.70 1.55
N VAL A 272 10.29 -13.78 0.82
CA VAL A 272 10.99 -14.13 -0.42
C VAL A 272 10.29 -13.54 -1.63
N THR A 273 8.97 -13.53 -1.64
CA THR A 273 8.14 -13.17 -2.80
C THR A 273 7.84 -11.68 -2.90
N LEU A 274 7.76 -10.93 -1.80
CA LEU A 274 7.56 -9.48 -1.82
C LEU A 274 8.89 -8.77 -2.10
N ARG A 275 9.19 -8.58 -3.38
CA ARG A 275 10.38 -7.83 -3.82
C ARG A 275 9.98 -6.59 -4.58
N ILE A 276 10.71 -5.50 -4.32
CA ILE A 276 10.64 -4.29 -5.12
C ILE A 276 11.55 -4.51 -6.31
N VAL A 277 11.01 -4.34 -7.52
CA VAL A 277 11.75 -4.50 -8.77
C VAL A 277 12.22 -3.11 -9.22
N ASP A 278 13.48 -2.99 -9.63
CA ASP A 278 14.11 -1.74 -10.09
C ASP A 278 14.15 -0.63 -9.00
N GLU A 279 14.43 -1.01 -7.74
CA GLU A 279 14.51 -0.04 -6.63
C GLU A 279 15.70 0.92 -6.76
N GLU A 280 16.85 0.44 -7.24
CA GLU A 280 18.06 1.25 -7.50
C GLU A 280 17.78 2.33 -8.55
N GLU A 281 17.21 1.95 -9.69
CA GLU A 281 16.76 2.87 -10.74
C GLU A 281 15.67 3.85 -10.22
N LEU A 282 14.93 3.47 -9.17
CA LEU A 282 13.98 4.36 -8.50
C LEU A 282 14.65 5.42 -7.64
N ILE A 283 15.71 5.05 -6.94
CA ILE A 283 16.47 5.97 -6.11
C ILE A 283 17.32 6.90 -6.97
N ASP A 284 17.98 6.39 -8.00
CA ASP A 284 18.88 7.17 -8.85
C ASP A 284 18.13 8.25 -9.64
N ASP A 285 17.03 7.89 -10.30
CA ASP A 285 16.18 8.86 -11.01
C ASP A 285 15.65 9.97 -10.07
N ALA A 286 15.27 9.60 -8.83
CA ALA A 286 14.74 10.55 -7.85
C ALA A 286 15.82 11.53 -7.38
N VAL A 287 17.06 11.06 -7.21
CA VAL A 287 18.22 11.90 -6.89
C VAL A 287 18.52 12.85 -8.04
N GLU A 288 18.58 12.36 -9.29
CA GLU A 288 18.85 13.19 -10.47
C GLU A 288 17.81 14.31 -10.65
N GLU A 289 16.52 14.02 -10.42
CA GLU A 289 15.48 15.04 -10.50
C GLU A 289 15.59 16.05 -9.34
N LEU A 290 15.98 15.61 -8.13
CA LEU A 290 16.31 16.53 -7.03
C LEU A 290 17.46 17.47 -7.41
N GLU A 291 18.48 16.98 -8.12
CA GLU A 291 19.60 17.79 -8.60
C GLU A 291 19.09 18.85 -9.57
N ARG A 292 18.27 18.42 -10.53
CA ARG A 292 17.68 19.28 -11.56
C ARG A 292 16.73 20.35 -11.00
N SER A 293 16.12 20.08 -9.84
CA SER A 293 15.23 21.03 -9.15
C SER A 293 15.98 22.20 -8.48
N GLY A 294 17.32 22.17 -8.43
CA GLY A 294 18.15 23.23 -7.84
C GLY A 294 18.24 23.19 -6.32
N LEU A 295 17.56 22.24 -5.66
CA LEU A 295 17.57 22.05 -4.20
C LEU A 295 18.88 21.48 -3.66
N LEU A 296 19.76 20.94 -4.53
CA LEU A 296 21.03 20.34 -4.14
C LEU A 296 22.25 21.27 -4.21
N ALA A 297 22.10 22.48 -4.74
CA ALA A 297 23.21 23.44 -4.83
C ALA A 297 23.72 23.96 -3.47
N GLN A 298 23.09 23.59 -2.36
CA GLN A 298 23.42 24.07 -1.01
C GLN A 298 24.04 23.01 -0.06
N ASP A 299 24.13 21.72 -0.45
CA ASP A 299 24.57 20.67 0.49
C ASP A 299 26.01 20.16 0.24
N GLU A 300 26.80 20.08 1.31
CA GLU A 300 28.21 19.61 1.34
C GLU A 300 28.41 18.14 0.91
N PHE A 301 27.31 17.37 0.82
CA PHE A 301 27.34 15.93 0.52
C PHE A 301 27.79 15.65 -0.93
N PHE A 302 27.21 16.36 -1.92
CA PHE A 302 27.53 16.15 -3.34
C PHE A 302 28.86 16.80 -3.75
N THR A 303 29.23 17.92 -3.13
CA THR A 303 30.55 18.54 -3.35
C THR A 303 31.68 17.64 -2.86
N ARG A 304 31.48 16.87 -1.79
CA ARG A 304 32.45 15.87 -1.31
C ARG A 304 32.48 14.61 -2.19
N ALA A 305 31.33 14.10 -2.63
CA ALA A 305 31.26 12.95 -3.52
C ALA A 305 31.94 13.21 -4.88
N ALA A 306 31.76 14.41 -5.45
CA ALA A 306 32.42 14.83 -6.69
C ALA A 306 33.96 14.93 -6.57
N SER A 307 34.47 15.27 -5.38
CA SER A 307 35.92 15.40 -5.14
C SER A 307 36.67 14.05 -5.04
N ILE A 308 35.95 12.94 -4.80
CA ILE A 308 36.53 11.60 -4.65
C ILE A 308 36.71 10.91 -6.01
N HIS A 309 36.02 11.37 -7.07
CA HIS A 309 36.00 10.75 -8.40
C HIS A 309 37.21 11.10 -9.29
N GLY A 310 38.41 11.17 -8.71
CA GLY A 310 39.67 11.26 -9.46
C GLY A 310 39.93 9.99 -10.27
N TYR A 311 39.55 10.01 -11.55
CA TYR A 311 39.70 8.93 -12.53
C TYR A 311 41.18 8.53 -12.73
N GLY A 312 41.60 7.41 -12.13
CA GLY A 312 42.94 6.84 -12.27
C GLY A 312 42.90 5.52 -13.04
N THR A 313 43.44 5.50 -14.25
CA THR A 313 43.60 4.28 -15.07
C THR A 313 44.78 3.46 -14.55
N MET A 314 44.56 2.20 -14.13
CA MET A 314 45.65 1.28 -13.81
C MET A 314 46.05 0.40 -15.00
N GLU A 315 47.36 0.22 -15.17
CA GLU A 315 48.00 -0.62 -16.17
C GLU A 315 47.87 -2.12 -15.86
N THR A 316 47.84 -2.92 -16.92
CA THR A 316 47.68 -4.37 -16.88
C THR A 316 49.04 -5.06 -17.01
N ARG A 317 49.46 -5.87 -16.00
CA ARG A 317 50.25 -7.10 -16.24
C ARG A 317 50.47 -8.04 -15.04
N ASP A 318 50.47 -9.33 -15.42
CA ASP A 318 50.96 -10.59 -14.82
C ASP A 318 50.10 -11.41 -13.84
N LEU A 319 50.07 -12.72 -14.09
CA LEU A 319 49.01 -13.70 -13.82
C LEU A 319 49.36 -14.66 -12.66
N SER A 320 48.68 -14.51 -11.52
CA SER A 320 48.11 -15.55 -10.64
C SER A 320 47.69 -14.96 -9.28
N ASP A 321 48.55 -14.13 -8.67
CA ASP A 321 48.19 -13.27 -7.52
C ASP A 321 47.21 -12.15 -7.91
N SER A 322 47.26 -11.70 -9.17
CA SER A 322 46.35 -10.69 -9.73
C SER A 322 44.89 -11.12 -9.78
N THR A 323 44.56 -12.43 -9.78
CA THR A 323 43.15 -12.85 -9.77
C THR A 323 42.55 -12.70 -8.38
N PHE A 324 43.32 -12.96 -7.33
CA PHE A 324 42.88 -12.73 -5.96
C PHE A 324 42.81 -11.23 -5.65
N ASP A 325 43.82 -10.46 -6.04
CA ASP A 325 43.80 -8.99 -5.92
C ASP A 325 42.71 -8.33 -6.78
N PHE A 326 42.44 -8.86 -7.98
CA PHE A 326 41.33 -8.41 -8.83
C PHE A 326 39.97 -8.75 -8.21
N LEU A 327 39.79 -9.96 -7.69
CA LEU A 327 38.54 -10.35 -7.01
C LEU A 327 38.35 -9.58 -5.70
N GLN A 328 39.42 -9.30 -4.97
CA GLN A 328 39.38 -8.52 -3.74
C GLN A 328 39.12 -7.04 -4.02
N SER A 329 39.79 -6.45 -5.00
CA SER A 329 39.53 -5.06 -5.42
C SER A 329 38.14 -4.91 -6.05
N GLU A 330 37.66 -5.91 -6.80
CA GLU A 330 36.29 -5.91 -7.32
C GLU A 330 35.27 -6.10 -6.19
N ALA A 331 35.52 -6.97 -5.22
CA ALA A 331 34.66 -7.13 -4.04
C ALA A 331 34.64 -5.88 -3.16
N GLU A 332 35.78 -5.20 -3.01
CA GLU A 332 35.90 -3.95 -2.26
C GLU A 332 35.23 -2.79 -2.99
N ARG A 333 35.33 -2.74 -4.33
CA ARG A 333 34.63 -1.78 -5.20
C ARG A 333 33.11 -2.00 -5.18
N LEU A 334 32.66 -3.24 -5.25
CA LEU A 334 31.24 -3.59 -5.11
C LEU A 334 30.71 -3.23 -3.73
N LYS A 335 31.51 -3.47 -2.68
CA LYS A 335 31.16 -3.12 -1.30
C LYS A 335 31.10 -1.60 -1.12
N SER A 336 32.07 -0.84 -1.63
CA SER A 336 32.05 0.62 -1.54
C SER A 336 30.88 1.20 -2.32
N HIS A 337 30.57 0.66 -3.50
CA HIS A 337 29.40 1.06 -4.29
C HIS A 337 28.10 0.81 -3.53
N ALA A 338 27.93 -0.38 -2.94
CA ALA A 338 26.75 -0.71 -2.14
C ALA A 338 26.62 0.17 -0.88
N GLU A 339 27.74 0.50 -0.22
CA GLU A 339 27.75 1.43 0.93
C GLU A 339 27.36 2.86 0.52
N GLU A 340 27.81 3.32 -0.65
CA GLU A 340 27.44 4.61 -1.21
C GLU A 340 25.95 4.66 -1.59
N GLU A 341 25.43 3.64 -2.27
CA GLU A 341 24.01 3.51 -2.58
C GLU A 341 23.14 3.49 -1.32
N ALA A 342 23.55 2.74 -0.30
CA ALA A 342 22.84 2.69 0.98
C ALA A 342 22.82 4.07 1.68
N ARG A 343 23.91 4.84 1.58
CA ARG A 343 23.99 6.22 2.09
C ARG A 343 23.11 7.18 1.27
N LYS A 344 23.15 7.12 -0.06
CA LYS A 344 22.29 7.92 -0.96
C LYS A 344 20.82 7.65 -0.67
N LYS A 345 20.41 6.37 -0.62
CA LYS A 345 19.06 5.94 -0.23
C LYS A 345 18.66 6.51 1.14
N THR A 346 19.54 6.37 2.12
CA THR A 346 19.28 6.84 3.49
C THR A 346 19.07 8.35 3.57
N TRP A 347 19.87 9.12 2.85
CA TRP A 347 19.77 10.56 2.75
C TRP A 347 18.47 10.99 2.04
N LEU A 348 18.18 10.42 0.86
CA LEU A 348 16.97 10.73 0.08
C LEU A 348 15.71 10.49 0.90
N LEU A 349 15.60 9.32 1.54
CA LEU A 349 14.43 8.97 2.35
C LEU A 349 14.26 9.89 3.57
N ASN A 350 15.36 10.33 4.19
CA ASN A 350 15.32 11.29 5.30
C ASN A 350 14.79 12.65 4.84
N GLU A 351 15.30 13.14 3.70
CA GLU A 351 14.90 14.43 3.15
C GLU A 351 13.44 14.41 2.67
N GLU A 352 12.99 13.33 2.02
CA GLU A 352 11.59 13.15 1.62
C GLU A 352 10.65 13.09 2.84
N THR A 353 11.04 12.40 3.91
CA THR A 353 10.27 12.40 5.18
C THR A 353 10.15 13.81 5.75
N ARG A 354 11.25 14.57 5.75
CA ARG A 354 11.27 15.94 6.25
C ARG A 354 10.35 16.84 5.44
N ARG A 355 10.44 16.79 4.11
CA ARG A 355 9.58 17.53 3.18
C ARG A 355 8.12 17.20 3.39
N TYR A 356 7.80 15.92 3.50
CA TYR A 356 6.45 15.42 3.77
C TYR A 356 5.86 16.01 5.06
N LEU A 357 6.63 16.00 6.16
CA LEU A 357 6.19 16.53 7.44
C LEU A 357 6.08 18.07 7.47
N THR A 358 6.92 18.77 6.70
CA THR A 358 6.87 20.24 6.60
C THR A 358 5.81 20.76 5.63
N ASP A 359 5.24 19.91 4.76
CA ASP A 359 4.21 20.31 3.80
C ASP A 359 2.85 20.51 4.49
N SER A 360 2.38 21.76 4.56
CA SER A 360 1.08 22.06 5.16
C SER A 360 -0.09 21.32 4.49
N THR A 361 0.01 20.98 3.20
CA THR A 361 -1.05 20.24 2.48
C THR A 361 -1.20 18.80 2.97
N MET A 362 -0.13 18.20 3.50
CA MET A 362 -0.16 16.89 4.13
C MET A 362 -1.06 16.91 5.37
N TRP A 363 -0.91 17.91 6.23
CA TRP A 363 -1.71 18.04 7.46
C TRP A 363 -3.18 18.33 7.18
N TRP A 364 -3.49 19.08 6.12
CA TRP A 364 -4.88 19.26 5.68
C TRP A 364 -5.51 17.96 5.14
N LEU A 365 -4.74 17.16 4.40
CA LEU A 365 -5.16 15.83 3.97
C LEU A 365 -5.39 14.90 5.17
N ALA A 366 -4.45 14.87 6.12
CA ALA A 366 -4.50 14.07 7.33
C ALA A 366 -5.69 14.46 8.23
N ALA A 367 -5.93 15.75 8.44
CA ALA A 367 -7.07 16.25 9.20
C ALA A 367 -8.40 15.87 8.55
N GLY A 368 -8.51 15.99 7.22
CA GLY A 368 -9.71 15.51 6.53
C GLY A 368 -9.88 13.99 6.62
N PHE A 369 -8.78 13.23 6.51
CA PHE A 369 -8.82 11.77 6.64
C PHE A 369 -9.27 11.34 8.05
N PHE A 370 -8.75 11.98 9.10
CA PHE A 370 -9.20 11.82 10.49
C PHE A 370 -10.71 12.10 10.66
N LEU A 371 -11.18 13.22 10.11
CA LEU A 371 -12.58 13.67 10.23
C LEU A 371 -13.59 12.83 9.44
N VAL A 372 -13.14 12.02 8.47
CA VAL A 372 -14.01 11.10 7.72
C VAL A 372 -13.89 9.66 8.21
N THR A 373 -12.67 9.15 8.38
CA THR A 373 -12.46 7.76 8.79
C THR A 373 -12.76 7.53 10.26
N GLY A 374 -12.53 8.51 11.14
CA GLY A 374 -12.87 8.42 12.55
C GLY A 374 -14.36 8.11 12.79
N PRO A 375 -15.29 8.91 12.23
CA PRO A 375 -16.72 8.59 12.26
C PRO A 375 -17.10 7.25 11.61
N GLY A 376 -16.43 6.87 10.52
CA GLY A 376 -16.66 5.59 9.84
C GLY A 376 -16.28 4.39 10.71
N GLU A 377 -15.09 4.42 11.32
CA GLU A 377 -14.63 3.41 12.28
C GLU A 377 -15.50 3.38 13.54
N ALA A 378 -15.84 4.53 14.11
CA ALA A 378 -16.70 4.59 15.28
C ALA A 378 -18.09 3.96 15.02
N PHE A 379 -18.64 4.11 13.81
CA PHE A 379 -19.86 3.42 13.41
C PHE A 379 -19.66 1.89 13.36
N ILE A 380 -18.55 1.41 12.80
CA ILE A 380 -18.24 -0.03 12.72
C ILE A 380 -18.08 -0.63 14.12
N ASN A 381 -17.35 0.05 15.01
CA ASN A 381 -17.07 -0.42 16.37
C ASN A 381 -18.32 -0.44 17.26
N ASN A 382 -19.26 0.48 17.04
CA ASN A 382 -20.50 0.60 17.83
C ASN A 382 -21.73 0.01 17.11
N LEU A 383 -21.54 -0.76 16.04
CA LEU A 383 -22.65 -1.26 15.22
C LEU A 383 -23.66 -2.10 16.02
N GLY A 384 -23.17 -2.92 16.96
CA GLY A 384 -24.01 -3.77 17.82
C GLY A 384 -24.92 -2.94 18.74
N THR A 385 -24.37 -1.92 19.41
CA THR A 385 -25.15 -1.06 20.30
C THR A 385 -26.13 -0.18 19.53
N ILE A 386 -25.74 0.31 18.34
CA ILE A 386 -26.63 1.10 17.46
C ILE A 386 -27.85 0.27 17.06
N ILE A 387 -27.67 -0.98 16.60
CA ILE A 387 -28.80 -1.86 16.23
C ILE A 387 -29.74 -2.09 17.41
N GLY A 388 -29.17 -2.26 18.62
CA GLY A 388 -29.94 -2.39 19.85
C GLY A 388 -30.85 -1.20 20.16
N THR A 389 -30.50 0.01 19.67
CA THR A 389 -31.33 1.22 19.89
C THR A 389 -32.51 1.37 18.92
N LEU A 390 -32.52 0.62 17.82
CA LEU A 390 -33.46 0.79 16.69
C LEU A 390 -34.79 0.08 16.89
N SER A 391 -34.81 -1.04 17.63
CA SER A 391 -36.00 -1.87 17.83
C SER A 391 -36.43 -1.89 19.30
N PRO A 392 -37.74 -1.85 19.61
CA PRO A 392 -38.23 -1.99 20.97
C PRO A 392 -37.78 -3.32 21.61
N PRO A 393 -37.55 -3.37 22.93
CA PRO A 393 -37.05 -4.56 23.63
C PRO A 393 -37.94 -5.80 23.53
N HIS A 394 -39.21 -5.65 23.14
CA HIS A 394 -40.18 -6.76 23.00
C HIS A 394 -40.33 -7.31 21.59
N THR A 395 -39.58 -6.78 20.62
CA THR A 395 -39.58 -7.23 19.23
C THR A 395 -38.24 -7.89 18.92
N SER A 396 -38.25 -9.16 18.53
CA SER A 396 -37.07 -9.88 18.08
C SER A 396 -36.42 -9.10 16.94
N ALA A 397 -35.17 -8.67 17.12
CA ALA A 397 -34.40 -8.00 16.07
C ALA A 397 -34.33 -8.93 14.85
N THR A 398 -34.86 -8.49 13.71
CA THR A 398 -34.87 -9.28 12.47
C THR A 398 -33.50 -9.33 11.79
N THR A 399 -32.56 -8.47 12.20
CA THR A 399 -31.22 -8.37 11.62
C THR A 399 -30.14 -8.51 12.70
N SER A 400 -29.10 -9.30 12.40
CA SER A 400 -27.97 -9.50 13.30
C SER A 400 -26.85 -8.47 13.04
N PRO A 401 -26.08 -8.06 14.06
CA PRO A 401 -24.89 -7.21 13.85
C PRO A 401 -23.90 -7.80 12.84
N ALA A 402 -23.71 -9.12 12.82
CA ALA A 402 -22.84 -9.82 11.88
C ALA A 402 -23.27 -9.62 10.41
N THR A 403 -24.57 -9.56 10.14
CA THR A 403 -25.10 -9.24 8.81
C THR A 403 -24.67 -7.85 8.36
N HIS A 404 -24.74 -6.86 9.26
CA HIS A 404 -24.35 -5.49 8.94
C HIS A 404 -22.83 -5.31 8.81
N VAL A 405 -22.03 -6.01 9.62
CA VAL A 405 -20.55 -6.07 9.43
C VAL A 405 -20.22 -6.62 8.04
N SER A 406 -20.91 -7.68 7.62
CA SER A 406 -20.72 -8.27 6.29
C SER A 406 -21.12 -7.32 5.15
N ILE A 407 -22.23 -6.58 5.30
CA ILE A 407 -22.66 -5.56 4.33
C ILE A 407 -21.59 -4.48 4.20
N VAL A 408 -21.09 -3.94 5.33
CA VAL A 408 -20.02 -2.92 5.34
C VAL A 408 -18.77 -3.45 4.62
N ALA A 409 -18.35 -4.70 4.90
CA ALA A 409 -17.19 -5.29 4.26
C ALA A 409 -17.35 -5.44 2.74
N ILE A 410 -18.51 -5.92 2.28
CA ILE A 410 -18.80 -6.09 0.84
C ILE A 410 -18.85 -4.73 0.14
N THR A 411 -19.60 -3.77 0.67
CA THR A 411 -19.74 -2.46 0.00
C THR A 411 -18.44 -1.66 0.03
N SER A 412 -17.67 -1.76 1.11
CA SER A 412 -16.30 -1.21 1.18
C SER A 412 -15.39 -1.82 0.13
N THR A 413 -15.42 -3.15 -0.04
CA THR A 413 -14.62 -3.85 -1.06
C THR A 413 -14.98 -3.41 -2.47
N VAL A 414 -16.28 -3.36 -2.80
CA VAL A 414 -16.75 -2.89 -4.11
C VAL A 414 -16.34 -1.45 -4.33
N ALA A 415 -16.52 -0.58 -3.34
CA ALA A 415 -16.13 0.82 -3.44
C ALA A 415 -14.62 0.98 -3.71
N ARG A 416 -13.76 0.23 -3.01
CA ARG A 416 -12.30 0.23 -3.22
C ARG A 416 -11.92 -0.13 -4.66
N LEU A 417 -12.49 -1.20 -5.20
CA LEU A 417 -12.22 -1.64 -6.58
C LEU A 417 -12.72 -0.61 -7.60
N VAL A 418 -13.93 -0.06 -7.39
CA VAL A 418 -14.51 0.97 -8.25
C VAL A 418 -13.68 2.25 -8.21
N THR A 419 -13.29 2.74 -7.04
CA THR A 419 -12.48 3.97 -6.94
C THR A 419 -11.07 3.77 -7.47
N GLY A 420 -10.43 2.63 -7.23
CA GLY A 420 -9.13 2.32 -7.80
C GLY A 420 -9.16 2.33 -9.34
N THR A 421 -10.11 1.60 -9.93
CA THR A 421 -10.28 1.53 -11.40
C THR A 421 -10.65 2.88 -12.02
N LEU A 422 -11.64 3.59 -11.45
CA LEU A 422 -12.02 4.92 -11.94
C LEU A 422 -10.88 5.92 -11.84
N SER A 423 -10.06 5.84 -10.77
CA SER A 423 -8.91 6.71 -10.61
C SER A 423 -7.85 6.48 -11.67
N ASP A 424 -7.64 5.26 -12.14
CA ASP A 424 -6.66 4.99 -13.21
C ASP A 424 -7.17 5.41 -14.59
N ILE A 425 -8.48 5.29 -14.84
CA ILE A 425 -9.07 5.63 -16.14
C ILE A 425 -9.23 7.14 -16.32
N LEU A 426 -9.66 7.84 -15.25
CA LEU A 426 -10.12 9.22 -15.35
C LEU A 426 -9.13 10.23 -14.76
N ALA A 427 -8.22 9.84 -13.86
CA ALA A 427 -7.29 10.80 -13.28
C ALA A 427 -6.22 11.24 -14.28
N PRO A 428 -5.74 12.50 -14.17
CA PRO A 428 -4.65 12.94 -15.02
C PRO A 428 -3.41 12.05 -14.79
N ILE A 429 -2.72 11.74 -15.89
CA ILE A 429 -1.46 11.02 -15.84
C ILE A 429 -0.44 11.96 -15.21
N ALA A 430 -0.02 11.65 -13.98
CA ALA A 430 1.04 12.36 -13.30
C ALA A 430 2.35 12.14 -14.07
N PRO A 431 3.05 13.20 -14.53
CA PRO A 431 4.40 13.05 -15.06
C PRO A 431 5.32 12.46 -13.99
N ALA A 432 6.33 11.69 -14.41
CA ALA A 432 7.32 11.12 -13.49
C ALA A 432 7.94 12.23 -12.64
N TYR A 433 8.11 11.97 -11.34
CA TYR A 433 8.75 12.86 -10.35
C TYR A 433 8.12 14.26 -10.20
N GLN A 434 6.82 14.42 -10.51
CA GLN A 434 6.14 15.71 -10.37
C GLN A 434 6.25 16.39 -8.99
N HIS A 435 6.55 15.62 -7.95
CA HIS A 435 6.65 16.08 -6.57
C HIS A 435 8.00 16.74 -6.22
N HIS A 436 9.05 16.47 -7.00
CA HIS A 436 10.36 17.13 -6.89
C HIS A 436 10.45 18.43 -7.69
N ARG A 437 9.40 18.78 -8.46
CA ARG A 437 9.41 19.96 -9.32
C ARG A 437 9.20 21.24 -8.51
N GLY A 438 10.27 22.01 -8.37
CA GLY A 438 10.23 23.38 -7.86
C GLY A 438 9.61 24.38 -8.86
N PRO A 439 9.22 25.58 -8.40
CA PRO A 439 8.67 26.63 -9.25
C PRO A 439 9.63 27.09 -10.37
N GLU A 440 10.93 26.81 -10.25
CA GLU A 440 11.97 27.18 -11.23
C GLU A 440 12.44 26.04 -12.15
N SER A 441 11.71 24.91 -12.20
CA SER A 441 12.15 23.77 -13.03
C SER A 441 12.24 24.10 -14.53
N VAL A 442 13.30 23.60 -15.17
CA VAL A 442 13.65 23.80 -16.60
C VAL A 442 12.54 23.35 -17.55
N GLU A 443 11.58 22.54 -17.08
CA GLU A 443 10.41 22.12 -17.85
C GLU A 443 9.31 23.17 -18.04
N ASN A 444 9.31 24.28 -17.28
CA ASN A 444 8.49 25.45 -17.61
C ASN A 444 8.84 26.01 -19.01
N SER A 445 10.03 25.73 -19.55
CA SER A 445 10.43 26.07 -20.91
C SER A 445 9.80 25.18 -21.99
N PHE A 446 9.36 23.95 -21.65
CA PHE A 446 8.65 23.03 -22.56
C PHE A 446 7.15 23.32 -22.68
N ALA A 447 6.62 24.31 -21.93
CA ALA A 447 5.28 24.85 -22.11
C ALA A 447 5.03 25.48 -23.50
N SER A 448 6.09 25.58 -24.32
CA SER A 448 6.07 26.04 -25.72
C SER A 448 5.62 24.96 -26.73
N LEU A 449 5.46 23.69 -26.32
CA LEU A 449 4.98 22.63 -27.20
C LEU A 449 3.46 22.68 -27.39
N PRO A 450 2.94 22.34 -28.58
CA PRO A 450 1.50 22.35 -28.85
C PRO A 450 0.76 21.39 -27.92
N PRO A 451 -0.42 21.78 -27.39
CA PRO A 451 -1.16 20.97 -26.45
C PRO A 451 -1.59 19.65 -27.12
N ARG A 452 -1.14 18.52 -26.56
CA ARG A 452 -1.71 17.20 -26.89
C ARG A 452 -3.23 17.24 -26.65
N PRO A 453 -4.04 16.55 -27.47
CA PRO A 453 -5.49 16.52 -27.30
C PRO A 453 -5.83 16.08 -25.86
N ARG A 454 -6.45 16.98 -25.11
CA ARG A 454 -6.80 16.75 -23.71
C ARG A 454 -7.90 15.71 -23.63
N ARG A 455 -7.56 14.49 -23.20
CA ARG A 455 -8.57 13.54 -22.73
C ARG A 455 -9.31 14.16 -21.52
N PHE A 456 -10.60 13.85 -21.38
CA PHE A 456 -11.37 14.26 -20.21
C PHE A 456 -10.70 13.69 -18.95
N THR A 457 -10.31 14.55 -18.01
CA THR A 457 -9.60 14.17 -16.79
C THR A 457 -10.34 14.68 -15.56
N VAL A 458 -10.47 13.82 -14.55
CA VAL A 458 -11.14 14.09 -13.27
C VAL A 458 -10.14 13.85 -12.15
N SER A 459 -9.95 14.84 -11.28
CA SER A 459 -8.98 14.71 -10.17
C SER A 459 -9.39 13.62 -9.18
N ARG A 460 -8.40 12.90 -8.61
CA ARG A 460 -8.63 11.89 -7.57
C ARG A 460 -9.37 12.45 -6.35
N ILE A 461 -9.18 13.74 -6.06
CA ILE A 461 -9.86 14.46 -4.98
C ILE A 461 -11.37 14.57 -5.23
N THR A 462 -11.82 14.58 -6.49
CA THR A 462 -13.25 14.58 -6.78
C THR A 462 -13.90 13.26 -6.35
N PHE A 463 -13.27 12.11 -6.63
CA PHE A 463 -13.75 10.82 -6.13
C PHE A 463 -13.73 10.77 -4.59
N LEU A 464 -12.68 11.29 -3.97
CA LEU A 464 -12.55 11.35 -2.51
C LEU A 464 -13.72 12.15 -1.88
N LEU A 465 -14.05 13.32 -2.45
CA LEU A 465 -15.18 14.16 -2.02
C LEU A 465 -16.53 13.47 -2.25
N THR A 466 -16.74 12.83 -3.41
CA THR A 466 -17.99 12.12 -3.72
C THR A 466 -18.25 11.02 -2.70
N PHE A 467 -17.26 10.19 -2.39
CA PHE A 467 -17.44 9.09 -1.44
C PHE A 467 -17.51 9.54 0.02
N ALA A 468 -16.86 10.65 0.40
CA ALA A 468 -17.10 11.29 1.69
C ALA A 468 -18.54 11.81 1.81
N PHE A 469 -19.10 12.39 0.75
CA PHE A 469 -20.51 12.79 0.74
C PHE A 469 -21.45 11.58 0.87
N ILE A 470 -21.15 10.46 0.21
CA ILE A 470 -21.91 9.19 0.36
C ILE A 470 -21.87 8.70 1.81
N LEU A 471 -20.72 8.76 2.48
CA LEU A 471 -20.59 8.43 3.91
C LEU A 471 -21.45 9.35 4.78
N SER A 472 -21.38 10.66 4.54
CA SER A 472 -22.18 11.67 5.24
C SER A 472 -23.68 11.44 5.04
N LEU A 473 -24.11 11.07 3.83
CA LEU A 473 -25.51 10.72 3.56
C LEU A 473 -25.97 9.54 4.42
N GLY A 474 -25.14 8.51 4.59
CA GLY A 474 -25.43 7.39 5.50
C GLY A 474 -25.60 7.85 6.96
N GLN A 475 -24.73 8.75 7.43
CA GLN A 475 -24.82 9.32 8.78
C GLN A 475 -26.08 10.18 8.97
N LEU A 476 -26.44 11.00 7.98
CA LEU A 476 -27.64 11.84 8.01
C LEU A 476 -28.92 10.99 7.99
N LEU A 477 -28.95 9.94 7.17
CA LEU A 477 -30.08 9.00 7.13
C LEU A 477 -30.29 8.33 8.48
N LEU A 478 -29.21 7.93 9.16
CA LEU A 478 -29.30 7.40 10.52
C LEU A 478 -29.80 8.49 11.48
N ALA A 479 -29.12 9.65 11.52
CA ALA A 479 -29.40 10.75 12.44
C ALA A 479 -30.83 11.31 12.33
N SER A 480 -31.43 11.27 11.13
CA SER A 480 -32.81 11.71 10.88
C SER A 480 -33.87 10.85 11.59
N GLY A 481 -33.54 9.62 11.99
CA GLY A 481 -34.47 8.69 12.61
C GLY A 481 -35.38 7.93 11.64
N VAL A 482 -35.20 8.08 10.32
CA VAL A 482 -35.99 7.37 9.28
C VAL A 482 -35.86 5.83 9.39
N VAL A 483 -34.77 5.36 9.99
CA VAL A 483 -34.47 3.94 10.20
C VAL A 483 -35.06 3.39 11.51
N GLN A 484 -35.50 4.26 12.43
CA GLN A 484 -36.09 3.83 13.70
C GLN A 484 -37.31 2.94 13.43
N ASN A 485 -37.40 1.81 14.15
CA ASN A 485 -38.45 0.79 14.00
C ASN A 485 -38.49 0.08 12.64
N HIS A 486 -37.56 0.36 11.74
CA HIS A 486 -37.48 -0.24 10.40
C HIS A 486 -36.08 -0.83 10.16
N PRO A 487 -35.70 -1.93 10.83
CA PRO A 487 -34.35 -2.52 10.77
C PRO A 487 -33.92 -2.88 9.35
N ALA A 488 -34.85 -3.25 8.45
CA ALA A 488 -34.55 -3.51 7.04
C ALA A 488 -33.91 -2.30 6.31
N ARG A 489 -34.24 -1.07 6.71
CA ARG A 489 -33.65 0.15 6.13
C ARG A 489 -32.23 0.43 6.62
N PHE A 490 -31.82 -0.17 7.74
CA PHE A 490 -30.48 0.00 8.29
C PHE A 490 -29.40 -0.58 7.36
N ALA A 491 -29.76 -1.56 6.52
CA ALA A 491 -28.86 -2.10 5.49
C ALA A 491 -28.35 -1.01 4.52
N ALA A 492 -29.22 -0.04 4.17
CA ALA A 492 -28.82 1.08 3.31
C ALA A 492 -27.81 2.00 4.01
N VAL A 493 -27.98 2.25 5.32
CA VAL A 493 -27.02 3.04 6.11
C VAL A 493 -25.67 2.33 6.19
N SER A 494 -25.66 1.04 6.53
CA SER A 494 -24.44 0.22 6.55
C SER A 494 -23.74 0.21 5.20
N ALA A 495 -24.51 0.08 4.11
CA ALA A 495 -23.98 0.09 2.76
C ALA A 495 -23.31 1.42 2.39
N LEU A 496 -23.96 2.55 2.65
CA LEU A 496 -23.47 3.90 2.34
C LEU A 496 -22.21 4.26 3.15
N ILE A 497 -22.24 4.02 4.46
CA ILE A 497 -21.08 4.27 5.33
C ILE A 497 -19.92 3.36 4.93
N GLY A 498 -20.18 2.07 4.69
CA GLY A 498 -19.16 1.12 4.24
C GLY A 498 -18.53 1.49 2.89
N ALA A 499 -19.34 1.90 1.91
CA ALA A 499 -18.84 2.33 0.61
C ALA A 499 -17.96 3.58 0.71
N GLY A 500 -18.42 4.60 1.44
CA GLY A 500 -17.65 5.83 1.61
C GLY A 500 -16.36 5.63 2.41
N TYR A 501 -16.42 4.86 3.50
CA TYR A 501 -15.24 4.52 4.31
C TYR A 501 -14.21 3.74 3.49
N GLY A 502 -14.65 2.71 2.77
CA GLY A 502 -13.79 1.88 1.92
C GLY A 502 -13.08 2.68 0.83
N ALA A 503 -13.84 3.50 0.10
CA ALA A 503 -13.31 4.38 -0.94
C ALA A 503 -12.27 5.37 -0.39
N VAL A 504 -12.57 6.09 0.69
CA VAL A 504 -11.65 7.05 1.30
C VAL A 504 -10.37 6.37 1.78
N PHE A 505 -10.48 5.19 2.40
CA PHE A 505 -9.32 4.43 2.85
C PHE A 505 -8.43 3.92 1.70
N SER A 506 -8.98 3.69 0.50
CA SER A 506 -8.18 3.32 -0.69
C SER A 506 -7.64 4.52 -1.48
N LEU A 507 -8.38 5.62 -1.57
CA LEU A 507 -7.99 6.80 -2.34
C LEU A 507 -6.89 7.59 -1.65
N THR A 508 -6.90 7.68 -0.31
CA THR A 508 -5.88 8.40 0.44
C THR A 508 -4.45 7.88 0.19
N PRO A 509 -4.12 6.58 0.30
CA PRO A 509 -2.77 6.11 -0.03
C PRO A 509 -2.43 6.35 -1.51
N ILE A 510 -3.39 6.24 -2.43
CA ILE A 510 -3.16 6.59 -3.84
C ILE A 510 -2.78 8.06 -3.97
N VAL A 511 -3.52 8.97 -3.32
CA VAL A 511 -3.19 10.40 -3.30
C VAL A 511 -1.81 10.65 -2.69
N VAL A 512 -1.47 9.97 -1.59
CA VAL A 512 -0.14 10.08 -0.98
C VAL A 512 0.97 9.70 -1.97
N SER A 513 0.80 8.58 -2.68
CA SER A 513 1.76 8.11 -3.69
C SER A 513 1.93 9.06 -4.88
N VAL A 514 0.88 9.81 -5.23
CA VAL A 514 0.87 10.72 -6.38
C VAL A 514 1.44 12.09 -6.02
N VAL A 515 1.17 12.58 -4.81
CA VAL A 515 1.58 13.93 -4.35
C VAL A 515 3.00 13.93 -3.80
N TRP A 516 3.44 12.89 -3.09
CA TRP A 516 4.75 12.83 -2.42
C TRP A 516 5.60 11.64 -2.84
N GLY A 517 5.27 10.99 -3.97
CA GLY A 517 6.08 9.91 -4.51
C GLY A 517 5.87 8.56 -3.83
N VAL A 518 6.58 7.56 -4.35
CA VAL A 518 6.53 6.16 -3.90
C VAL A 518 7.78 5.70 -3.16
N GLU A 519 8.87 6.46 -3.22
CA GLU A 519 10.19 6.08 -2.70
C GLU A 519 10.15 5.91 -1.17
N ASN A 520 9.49 6.85 -0.46
CA ASN A 520 9.25 6.80 0.99
C ASN A 520 7.77 6.52 1.35
N PHE A 521 7.07 5.77 0.48
CA PHE A 521 5.64 5.55 0.61
C PHE A 521 5.24 4.89 1.94
N GLY A 522 6.00 3.88 2.39
CA GLY A 522 5.65 3.11 3.58
C GLY A 522 5.57 4.01 4.82
N THR A 523 6.57 4.87 4.99
CA THR A 523 6.67 5.85 6.07
C THR A 523 5.56 6.90 5.97
N ASN A 524 5.36 7.48 4.78
CA ASN A 524 4.36 8.53 4.54
C ASN A 524 2.94 8.02 4.82
N TRP A 525 2.58 6.87 4.23
CA TRP A 525 1.29 6.23 4.50
C TRP A 525 1.17 5.79 5.95
N GLY A 526 2.24 5.28 6.55
CA GLY A 526 2.22 4.81 7.94
C GLY A 526 1.91 5.91 8.96
N ILE A 527 2.44 7.13 8.75
CA ILE A 527 2.11 8.30 9.57
C ILE A 527 0.62 8.64 9.47
N LEU A 528 0.08 8.68 8.24
CA LEU A 528 -1.33 8.99 8.00
C LEU A 528 -2.29 7.90 8.51
N ALA A 529 -1.87 6.64 8.43
CA ALA A 529 -2.66 5.48 8.84
C ALA A 529 -2.88 5.37 10.36
N MET A 530 -2.21 6.19 11.18
CA MET A 530 -2.53 6.30 12.62
C MET A 530 -3.82 7.10 12.89
N THR A 531 -4.21 7.98 11.97
CA THR A 531 -5.32 8.91 12.19
C THR A 531 -6.70 8.25 12.37
N PRO A 532 -7.05 7.12 11.70
CA PRO A 532 -8.34 6.46 11.92
C PRO A 532 -8.51 5.98 13.36
N ALA A 533 -7.47 5.44 13.99
CA ALA A 533 -7.53 4.98 15.38
C ALA A 533 -7.80 6.11 16.37
N ALA A 534 -7.09 7.24 16.19
CA ALA A 534 -7.32 8.44 17.00
C ALA A 534 -8.76 8.96 16.80
N GLY A 535 -9.25 8.96 15.56
CA GLY A 535 -10.61 9.41 15.24
C GLY A 535 -11.69 8.49 15.79
N ALA A 536 -11.49 7.17 15.69
CA ALA A 536 -12.40 6.15 16.21
C ALA A 536 -12.50 6.24 17.74
N THR A 537 -11.38 6.45 18.43
CA THR A 537 -11.33 6.60 19.88
C THR A 537 -12.10 7.84 20.33
N LEU A 538 -11.89 8.99 19.66
CA LEU A 538 -12.59 10.23 19.96
C LEU A 538 -14.11 10.08 19.77
N TRP A 539 -14.54 9.58 18.61
CA TRP A 539 -15.96 9.45 18.30
C TRP A 539 -16.64 8.32 19.05
N GLY A 540 -15.93 7.25 19.39
CA GLY A 540 -16.41 6.19 20.27
C GLY A 540 -16.72 6.71 21.67
N ALA A 541 -15.84 7.54 22.24
CA ALA A 541 -16.07 8.18 23.54
C ALA A 541 -17.27 9.15 23.50
N ILE A 542 -17.37 9.98 22.45
CA ILE A 542 -18.53 10.88 22.26
C ILE A 542 -19.83 10.08 22.12
N TYR A 543 -19.83 9.01 21.33
CA TYR A 543 -20.98 8.12 21.18
C TYR A 543 -21.40 7.52 22.53
N ALA A 544 -20.46 6.96 23.29
CA ALA A 544 -20.74 6.36 24.60
C ALA A 544 -21.35 7.38 25.58
N ALA A 545 -20.81 8.60 25.63
CA ALA A 545 -21.33 9.66 26.49
C ALA A 545 -22.77 10.08 26.10
N VAL A 546 -23.07 10.22 24.81
CA VAL A 546 -24.42 10.53 24.32
C VAL A 546 -25.38 9.38 24.58
N TYR A 547 -24.94 8.14 24.36
CA TYR A 547 -25.72 6.94 24.63
C TYR A 547 -26.11 6.85 26.11
N GLN A 548 -25.15 7.03 27.02
CA GLN A 548 -25.40 7.00 28.46
C GLN A 548 -26.35 8.12 28.90
N ARG A 549 -26.16 9.35 28.39
CA ARG A 549 -27.10 10.46 28.66
C ARG A 549 -28.51 10.16 28.17
N GLY A 550 -28.65 9.45 27.05
CA GLY A 550 -29.94 8.97 26.54
C GLY A 550 -30.62 7.97 27.49
N THR A 551 -29.86 7.09 28.16
CA THR A 551 -30.41 6.15 29.16
C THR A 551 -30.94 6.87 30.40
N GLU A 552 -30.31 7.98 30.79
CA GLU A 552 -30.68 8.79 31.96
C GLU A 552 -31.86 9.72 31.66
N SER A 553 -31.95 10.24 30.43
CA SER A 553 -32.99 11.20 30.01
C SER A 553 -34.27 10.53 29.50
N GLY A 554 -34.26 9.22 29.25
CA GLY A 554 -35.45 8.43 28.92
C GLY A 554 -36.40 8.37 30.13
N GLU A 555 -37.41 9.24 30.14
CA GLU A 555 -38.45 9.36 31.15
C GLU A 555 -39.02 8.00 31.60
N SER A 556 -38.98 7.75 32.91
CA SER A 556 -40.12 7.37 33.77
C SER A 556 -41.38 6.82 33.08
N SER A 557 -41.26 5.74 32.31
CA SER A 557 -42.38 4.93 31.85
C SER A 557 -42.38 3.63 32.64
N MET A 558 -43.13 3.65 33.74
CA MET A 558 -43.80 2.53 34.39
C MET A 558 -43.25 1.13 34.03
N GLY A 559 -42.28 0.65 34.82
CA GLY A 559 -41.81 -0.74 34.74
C GLY A 559 -40.32 -0.95 34.44
N LYS A 560 -39.41 -0.11 34.97
CA LYS A 560 -37.97 -0.48 35.03
C LYS A 560 -37.83 -1.76 35.86
N ARG A 561 -37.77 -2.92 35.19
CA ARG A 561 -37.06 -4.06 35.77
C ARG A 561 -35.57 -3.68 35.80
N PRO A 562 -34.81 -4.12 36.81
CA PRO A 562 -33.38 -3.83 36.94
C PRO A 562 -32.51 -4.35 35.77
N ASP A 563 -33.10 -5.01 34.77
CA ASP A 563 -32.42 -5.71 33.67
C ASP A 563 -32.44 -4.98 32.31
N ASP A 564 -33.20 -3.89 32.13
CA ASP A 564 -33.24 -3.15 30.85
C ASP A 564 -32.11 -2.09 30.78
N VAL A 565 -30.92 -2.56 30.40
CA VAL A 565 -29.66 -1.77 30.34
C VAL A 565 -29.51 -0.97 29.01
N LEU A 566 -30.41 -1.15 28.04
CA LEU A 566 -30.26 -0.63 26.67
C LEU A 566 -30.99 0.70 26.44
N CYS A 567 -30.27 1.70 25.89
CA CYS A 567 -30.85 2.95 25.42
C CYS A 567 -31.70 2.71 24.16
N TYR A 568 -32.95 3.15 24.17
CA TYR A 568 -33.86 3.01 23.01
C TYR A 568 -34.28 4.37 22.45
N GLY A 569 -34.32 4.45 21.12
CA GLY A 569 -34.82 5.61 20.40
C GLY A 569 -33.74 6.55 19.87
N LYS A 570 -34.17 7.48 19.01
CA LYS A 570 -33.29 8.42 18.31
C LYS A 570 -32.39 9.26 19.21
N GLN A 571 -32.80 9.50 20.46
CA GLN A 571 -32.04 10.32 21.40
C GLN A 571 -30.68 9.70 21.77
N CYS A 572 -30.56 8.37 21.69
CA CYS A 572 -29.37 7.63 22.06
C CYS A 572 -28.21 7.75 21.06
N TYR A 573 -28.50 8.15 19.81
CA TYR A 573 -27.50 8.14 18.74
C TYR A 573 -27.56 9.37 17.83
N ALA A 574 -28.73 9.98 17.62
CA ALA A 574 -28.89 11.04 16.62
C ALA A 574 -27.95 12.26 16.81
N PRO A 575 -27.72 12.79 18.04
CA PRO A 575 -26.80 13.91 18.22
C PRO A 575 -25.37 13.60 17.76
N THR A 576 -24.90 12.39 18.05
CA THR A 576 -23.58 11.92 17.63
C THR A 576 -23.47 11.84 16.12
N PHE A 577 -24.46 11.25 15.44
CA PHE A 577 -24.43 11.11 13.98
C PHE A 577 -24.60 12.44 13.24
N TRP A 578 -25.34 13.41 13.80
CA TRP A 578 -25.37 14.78 13.29
C TRP A 578 -23.99 15.44 13.37
N ALA A 579 -23.32 15.33 14.52
CA ALA A 579 -21.98 15.89 14.71
C ALA A 579 -20.94 15.23 13.78
N MET A 580 -21.01 13.90 13.62
CA MET A 580 -20.19 13.15 12.68
C MET A 580 -20.39 13.63 11.23
N ALA A 581 -21.63 13.86 10.80
CA ALA A 581 -21.93 14.36 9.45
C ALA A 581 -21.33 15.74 9.19
N VAL A 582 -21.41 16.65 10.18
CA VAL A 582 -20.78 17.99 10.09
C VAL A 582 -19.27 17.86 9.97
N CYS A 583 -18.64 16.95 10.71
CA CYS A 583 -17.20 16.71 10.60
C CYS A 583 -16.76 16.24 9.21
N VAL A 584 -17.56 15.41 8.55
CA VAL A 584 -17.30 14.99 7.16
C VAL A 584 -17.38 16.18 6.19
N TRP A 585 -18.26 17.14 6.43
CA TRP A 585 -18.34 18.36 5.61
C TRP A 585 -17.14 19.28 5.82
N VAL A 586 -16.70 19.42 7.08
CA VAL A 586 -15.44 20.14 7.39
C VAL A 586 -14.27 19.47 6.68
N ALA A 587 -14.19 18.14 6.70
CA ALA A 587 -13.17 17.39 5.97
C ALA A 587 -13.16 17.66 4.47
N CYS A 588 -14.34 17.69 3.85
CA CYS A 588 -14.48 18.06 2.43
C CYS A 588 -13.91 19.47 2.17
N GLY A 589 -14.18 20.43 3.05
CA GLY A 589 -13.61 21.78 2.99
C GLY A 589 -12.08 21.79 3.06
N LEU A 590 -11.49 21.01 3.99
CA LEU A 590 -10.04 20.88 4.14
C LEU A 590 -9.39 20.25 2.91
N TRP A 591 -9.98 19.22 2.32
CA TRP A 591 -9.46 18.61 1.08
C TRP A 591 -9.58 19.53 -0.12
N ILE A 592 -10.67 20.31 -0.22
CA ILE A 592 -10.79 21.35 -1.25
C ILE A 592 -9.71 22.43 -1.04
N TYR A 593 -9.42 22.80 0.21
CA TYR A 593 -8.35 23.74 0.53
C TYR A 593 -6.96 23.19 0.18
N ALA A 594 -6.66 21.92 0.50
CA ALA A 594 -5.43 21.25 0.11
C ALA A 594 -5.27 21.17 -1.43
N TRP A 595 -6.39 20.99 -2.14
CA TRP A 595 -6.37 20.89 -3.60
C TRP A 595 -6.28 22.24 -4.32
N ARG A 596 -7.12 23.21 -3.94
CA ARG A 596 -7.33 24.50 -4.65
C ARG A 596 -6.91 25.74 -3.87
N GLY A 597 -6.46 25.59 -2.63
CA GLY A 597 -6.03 26.69 -1.78
C GLY A 597 -4.78 27.42 -2.30
N PRO A 598 -4.33 28.47 -1.59
CA PRO A 598 -3.21 29.31 -2.03
C PRO A 598 -1.89 28.52 -2.16
N VAL A 599 -1.68 27.52 -1.30
CA VAL A 599 -0.54 26.58 -1.33
C VAL A 599 -0.97 25.20 -1.90
N GLY A 600 -2.13 25.13 -2.54
CA GLY A 600 -2.76 23.87 -2.95
C GLY A 600 -2.10 23.22 -4.17
N TRP A 601 -2.28 21.90 -4.29
CA TRP A 601 -1.64 21.07 -5.33
C TRP A 601 -1.89 21.56 -6.76
N LYS A 602 -3.09 22.08 -7.05
CA LYS A 602 -3.42 22.59 -8.39
C LYS A 602 -2.56 23.79 -8.77
N ARG A 603 -2.21 24.67 -7.83
CA ARG A 603 -1.34 25.84 -8.08
C ARG A 603 0.12 25.43 -8.22
N ARG A 604 0.54 24.37 -7.51
CA ARG A 604 1.87 23.75 -7.62
C ARG A 604 2.07 22.93 -8.89
N GLY A 605 1.05 22.83 -9.76
CA GLY A 605 1.12 22.03 -10.99
C GLY A 605 1.06 20.51 -10.76
N ILE A 606 0.72 20.06 -9.54
CA ILE A 606 0.64 18.64 -9.19
C ILE A 606 -0.69 18.09 -9.72
N ALA A 607 -0.59 17.10 -10.60
CA ALA A 607 -1.75 16.41 -11.16
C ALA A 607 -2.20 15.31 -10.20
N VAL A 608 -3.26 15.60 -9.42
CA VAL A 608 -3.82 14.70 -8.41
C VAL A 608 -5.02 13.95 -8.93
#